data_AF-A0A926YN34-F1
#
_entry.id   AF-A0A926YN34-F1
#
_cell.length_a   1.000
_cell.length_b   1.000
_cell.length_c   1.000
_cell.angle_alpha   90.00
_cell.angle_beta   90.00
_cell.angle_gamma   90.00
#
_symmetry.space_group_name_H-M   'P 1'
#
loop_
_entity.id
_entity.type
_entity.pdbx_description
1 polymer ?
#
loop_
_entity_poly.entity_id
_entity_poly.type
_entity_poly.pdbx_seq_one_letter_code
_entity_poly.pdbx_strand_id
1 'polypeptide(L)'
;MTTTTDGQTGKQRWRDRFRHTADRGREVYEESWVMRLTSWVIVSGLMAAMGYVSWLNIAPYVALVTTLGVGTPNWLTALPLIGWLVTAWSAAIVTVVGVLVWALVQALQCLWLLISLDKQALQGAVQQSQSGRFLMSGQADPAARSIARKARKIPYFFIRWGALLSLGAYAFDLVVGLSLYPPAASLNTFLFALSAGLWSGLDTGNLAKLLVMLFAFEVVLILFIIALQWVNARQAAATAQ
;
A
#
# COMPACT_ATOMS: atom_id res chain seq x y z
N MET A 1 38.40 50.19 -11.03
CA MET A 1 38.00 48.93 -10.39
C MET A 1 36.51 48.99 -10.13
N THR A 2 35.73 48.38 -11.01
CA THR A 2 34.26 48.33 -10.93
C THR A 2 33.90 46.87 -10.72
N THR A 3 33.63 46.50 -9.47
CA THR A 3 33.12 45.18 -9.08
C THR A 3 31.67 45.07 -9.51
N THR A 4 31.40 44.28 -10.56
CA THR A 4 30.07 43.99 -11.05
C THR A 4 29.31 43.07 -10.08
N THR A 5 28.14 43.55 -9.64
CA THR A 5 27.14 42.90 -8.79
C THR A 5 26.31 41.88 -9.58
N ASP A 6 26.93 40.82 -10.10
CA ASP A 6 26.27 39.86 -11.00
C ASP A 6 25.55 38.67 -10.29
N GLY A 7 25.57 38.63 -8.96
CA GLY A 7 25.07 37.48 -8.19
C GLY A 7 23.57 37.46 -7.89
N GLN A 8 22.86 38.60 -8.00
CA GLN A 8 21.44 38.68 -7.61
C GLN A 8 20.46 38.38 -8.76
N THR A 9 20.89 38.55 -10.01
CA THR A 9 20.04 38.38 -11.21
C THR A 9 19.60 36.93 -11.43
N GLY A 10 20.42 35.94 -11.07
CA GLY A 10 20.11 34.51 -11.24
C GLY A 10 18.98 34.00 -10.34
N LYS A 11 18.95 34.38 -9.06
CA LYS A 11 17.92 33.92 -8.10
C LYS A 11 16.54 34.52 -8.37
N GLN A 12 16.48 35.79 -8.78
CA GLN A 12 15.21 36.42 -9.17
C GLN A 12 14.64 35.79 -10.44
N ARG A 13 15.48 35.61 -11.47
CA ARG A 13 15.07 34.99 -12.75
C ARG A 13 14.60 33.54 -12.61
N TRP A 14 15.08 32.82 -11.59
CA TRP A 14 14.56 31.49 -11.26
C TRP A 14 13.19 31.61 -10.61
N ARG A 15 13.03 32.44 -9.56
CA ARG A 15 11.74 32.67 -8.88
C ARG A 15 10.62 33.11 -9.83
N ASP A 16 10.92 34.00 -10.78
CA ASP A 16 9.92 34.52 -11.72
C ASP A 16 9.47 33.47 -12.74
N ARG A 17 10.38 32.57 -13.17
CA ARG A 17 10.00 31.40 -13.99
C ARG A 17 9.06 30.45 -13.25
N PHE A 18 9.29 30.20 -11.96
CA PHE A 18 8.39 29.35 -11.17
C PHE A 18 7.02 29.99 -10.95
N ARG A 19 6.97 31.32 -10.74
CA ARG A 19 5.69 32.05 -10.63
C ARG A 19 4.87 31.94 -11.91
N HIS A 20 5.45 32.25 -13.07
CA HIS A 20 4.74 32.14 -14.34
C HIS A 20 4.28 30.72 -14.69
N THR A 21 5.02 29.69 -14.26
CA THR A 21 4.59 28.30 -14.47
C THR A 21 3.45 27.91 -13.53
N ALA A 22 3.43 28.44 -12.30
CA ALA A 22 2.33 28.25 -11.35
C ALA A 22 1.06 29.00 -11.77
N ASP A 23 1.20 30.21 -12.30
CA ASP A 23 0.07 31.03 -12.75
C ASP A 23 -0.60 30.45 -14.00
N ARG A 24 0.18 29.94 -14.97
CA ARG A 24 -0.38 29.16 -16.10
C ARG A 24 -1.08 27.88 -15.66
N GLY A 25 -0.66 27.31 -14.53
CA GLY A 25 -1.35 26.19 -13.92
C GLY A 25 -2.72 26.57 -13.37
N ARG A 26 -2.92 27.80 -12.88
CA ARG A 26 -4.20 28.29 -12.31
C ARG A 26 -5.25 28.61 -13.36
N GLU A 27 -4.86 29.15 -14.52
CA GLU A 27 -5.80 29.54 -15.59
C GLU A 27 -6.48 28.35 -16.27
N VAL A 28 -5.95 27.13 -16.15
CA VAL A 28 -6.56 25.90 -16.72
C VAL A 28 -7.61 25.28 -15.79
N TYR A 29 -7.77 25.79 -14.56
CA TYR A 29 -8.76 25.29 -13.58
C TYR A 29 -9.95 26.24 -13.42
N GLU A 30 -10.60 26.64 -14.51
CA GLU A 30 -12.05 26.86 -14.39
C GLU A 30 -12.68 25.50 -14.08
N GLU A 31 -13.03 25.28 -12.81
CA GLU A 31 -13.57 24.01 -12.34
C GLU A 31 -14.92 23.72 -12.99
N SER A 32 -14.89 23.06 -14.15
CA SER A 32 -16.08 22.45 -14.70
C SER A 32 -16.60 21.41 -13.69
N TRP A 33 -17.89 21.48 -13.38
CA TRP A 33 -18.59 20.52 -12.53
C TRP A 33 -18.36 19.07 -13.01
N VAL A 34 -18.18 18.89 -14.33
CA VAL A 34 -17.84 17.61 -14.98
C VAL A 34 -16.55 17.04 -14.41
N MET A 35 -15.47 17.83 -14.39
CA MET A 35 -14.18 17.38 -13.87
C MET A 35 -14.23 17.01 -12.38
N ARG A 36 -15.08 17.68 -11.58
CA ARG A 36 -15.31 17.31 -10.18
C ARG A 36 -16.04 15.98 -10.08
N LEU A 37 -17.12 15.81 -10.84
CA LEU A 37 -17.88 14.56 -10.90
C LEU A 37 -17.00 13.37 -11.34
N THR A 38 -16.24 13.53 -12.42
CA THR A 38 -15.31 12.51 -12.92
C THR A 38 -14.32 12.07 -11.84
N SER A 39 -13.80 13.02 -11.05
CA SER A 39 -12.84 12.70 -9.99
C SER A 39 -13.45 11.84 -8.86
N TRP A 40 -14.68 12.14 -8.47
CA TRP A 40 -15.41 11.34 -7.48
C TRP A 40 -15.75 9.95 -8.01
N VAL A 41 -16.17 9.86 -9.29
CA VAL A 41 -16.45 8.57 -9.94
C VAL A 41 -15.20 7.68 -9.96
N ILE A 42 -14.02 8.24 -10.28
CA ILE A 42 -12.76 7.49 -10.28
C ILE A 42 -12.42 7.00 -8.86
N VAL A 43 -12.49 7.86 -7.85
CA VAL A 43 -12.18 7.49 -6.46
C VAL A 43 -13.14 6.42 -5.94
N SER A 44 -14.45 6.58 -6.17
CA SER A 44 -15.45 5.59 -5.76
C SER A 44 -15.28 4.26 -6.50
N GLY A 45 -14.97 4.29 -7.80
CA GLY A 45 -14.68 3.10 -8.59
C GLY A 45 -13.45 2.34 -8.09
N LEU A 46 -12.37 3.06 -7.76
CA LEU A 46 -11.17 2.47 -7.18
C LEU A 46 -11.41 1.90 -5.77
N MET A 47 -12.23 2.58 -4.95
CA MET A 47 -12.62 2.08 -3.64
C MET A 47 -13.42 0.77 -3.75
N ALA A 48 -14.36 0.68 -4.70
CA ALA A 48 -15.09 -0.55 -4.98
C ALA A 48 -14.16 -1.67 -5.50
N ALA A 49 -13.22 -1.34 -6.38
CA ALA A 49 -12.21 -2.28 -6.86
C ALA A 49 -11.32 -2.80 -5.72
N MET A 50 -10.90 -1.94 -4.78
CA MET A 50 -10.15 -2.37 -3.59
C MET A 50 -10.97 -3.36 -2.75
N GLY A 51 -12.25 -3.09 -2.52
CA GLY A 51 -13.13 -4.00 -1.79
C GLY A 51 -13.25 -5.36 -2.46
N TYR A 52 -13.43 -5.37 -3.79
CA TYR A 52 -13.51 -6.61 -4.58
C TYR A 52 -12.21 -7.41 -4.55
N VAL A 53 -11.06 -6.76 -4.77
CA VAL A 53 -9.75 -7.42 -4.71
C VAL A 53 -9.44 -7.93 -3.31
N SER A 54 -9.80 -7.18 -2.26
CA SER A 54 -9.65 -7.64 -0.88
C SER A 54 -10.45 -8.92 -0.65
N TRP A 55 -11.70 -8.97 -1.12
CA TRP A 55 -12.54 -10.17 -1.03
C TRP A 55 -11.89 -11.39 -1.71
N LEU A 56 -11.36 -11.22 -2.91
CA LEU A 56 -10.65 -12.29 -3.62
C LEU A 56 -9.39 -12.75 -2.87
N ASN A 57 -8.63 -11.81 -2.31
CA ASN A 57 -7.38 -12.10 -1.61
C ASN A 57 -7.58 -12.67 -0.21
N ILE A 58 -8.73 -12.48 0.43
CA ILE A 58 -9.05 -13.08 1.74
C ILE A 58 -9.33 -14.58 1.61
N ALA A 59 -9.98 -15.01 0.51
CA ALA A 59 -10.37 -16.41 0.29
C ALA A 59 -9.24 -17.42 0.56
N PRO A 60 -8.00 -17.23 0.07
CA PRO A 60 -6.94 -18.19 0.32
C PRO A 60 -6.50 -18.29 1.79
N TYR A 61 -6.64 -17.22 2.56
CA TYR A 61 -6.33 -17.21 3.99
C TYR A 61 -7.39 -17.94 4.81
N VAL A 62 -8.66 -17.81 4.42
CA VAL A 62 -9.77 -18.58 5.03
C VAL A 62 -9.56 -20.07 4.79
N ALA A 63 -9.15 -20.47 3.58
CA ALA A 63 -8.82 -21.85 3.27
C ALA A 63 -7.62 -22.35 4.09
N LEU A 64 -6.54 -21.57 4.19
CA LEU A 64 -5.39 -21.89 5.04
C LEU A 64 -5.81 -22.15 6.49
N VAL A 65 -6.58 -21.24 7.09
CA VAL A 65 -7.08 -21.38 8.47
C VAL A 65 -7.94 -22.63 8.63
N THR A 66 -8.75 -22.96 7.62
CA THR A 66 -9.55 -24.20 7.59
C THR A 66 -8.64 -25.44 7.61
N THR A 67 -7.57 -25.46 6.80
CA THR A 67 -6.62 -26.59 6.76
C THR A 67 -5.85 -26.79 8.06
N LEU A 68 -5.64 -25.71 8.83
CA LEU A 68 -5.02 -25.78 10.15
C LEU A 68 -5.95 -26.32 11.23
N GLY A 69 -7.20 -26.67 10.89
CA GLY A 69 -8.19 -27.20 11.84
C GLY A 69 -8.70 -26.16 12.83
N VAL A 70 -8.52 -24.87 12.54
CA VAL A 70 -9.14 -23.79 13.32
C VAL A 70 -10.65 -23.84 13.05
N GLY A 71 -11.45 -23.99 14.10
CA GLY A 71 -12.90 -24.11 13.98
C GLY A 71 -13.48 -25.04 15.03
N THR A 72 -14.76 -25.38 14.84
CA THR A 72 -15.45 -26.27 15.77
C THR A 72 -15.18 -27.74 15.40
N PRO A 73 -14.93 -28.63 16.38
CA PRO A 73 -14.73 -30.05 16.10
C PRO A 73 -15.90 -30.69 15.33
N ASN A 74 -15.59 -31.60 14.40
CA ASN A 74 -16.57 -32.24 13.51
C ASN A 74 -17.73 -32.94 14.25
N TRP A 75 -17.49 -33.48 15.45
CA TRP A 75 -18.53 -34.15 16.23
C TRP A 75 -19.64 -33.18 16.70
N LEU A 76 -19.32 -31.91 16.92
CA LEU A 76 -20.29 -30.89 17.33
C LEU A 76 -21.21 -30.48 16.16
N THR A 77 -20.70 -30.55 14.93
CA THR A 77 -21.48 -30.26 13.72
C THR A 77 -22.49 -31.35 13.34
N ALA A 78 -22.35 -32.56 13.89
CA ALA A 78 -23.22 -33.70 13.59
C ALA A 78 -24.59 -33.64 14.30
N LEU A 79 -24.81 -32.67 15.19
CA LEU A 79 -26.08 -32.54 15.93
C LEU A 79 -27.18 -31.96 15.02
N PRO A 80 -28.35 -32.61 14.86
CA PRO A 80 -29.35 -32.22 13.86
C PRO A 80 -30.02 -30.85 14.10
N LEU A 81 -30.18 -30.44 15.36
CA LEU A 81 -30.81 -29.15 15.70
C LEU A 81 -29.81 -27.98 15.79
N ILE A 82 -28.57 -28.27 16.22
CA ILE A 82 -27.56 -27.24 16.57
C ILE A 82 -26.45 -27.17 15.52
N GLY A 83 -26.31 -28.20 14.66
CA GLY A 83 -25.21 -28.34 13.71
C GLY A 83 -25.13 -27.21 12.69
N TRP A 84 -26.26 -26.68 12.21
CA TRP A 84 -26.26 -25.54 11.28
C TRP A 84 -25.73 -24.25 11.94
N LEU A 85 -26.12 -23.99 13.19
CA LEU A 85 -25.66 -22.83 13.95
C LEU A 85 -24.17 -22.95 14.27
N VAL A 86 -23.72 -24.14 14.67
CA VAL A 86 -22.31 -24.43 14.91
C VAL A 86 -21.48 -24.30 13.64
N THR A 87 -21.99 -24.76 12.50
CA THR A 87 -21.31 -24.63 11.21
C THR A 87 -21.19 -23.16 10.80
N ALA A 88 -22.26 -22.38 10.94
CA ALA A 88 -22.24 -20.95 10.66
C ALA A 88 -21.26 -20.20 11.58
N TRP A 89 -21.27 -20.52 12.88
CA TRP A 89 -20.34 -19.95 13.87
C TRP A 89 -18.89 -20.32 13.57
N SER A 90 -18.63 -21.59 13.23
CA SER A 90 -17.30 -22.07 12.83
C SER A 90 -16.80 -21.34 11.59
N ALA A 91 -17.64 -21.22 10.55
CA ALA A 91 -17.31 -20.48 9.34
C ALA A 91 -17.00 -19.00 9.63
N ALA A 92 -17.77 -18.36 10.53
CA ALA A 92 -17.51 -16.98 10.95
C ALA A 92 -16.16 -16.84 11.66
N ILE A 93 -15.81 -17.73 12.60
CA ILE A 93 -14.50 -17.72 13.28
C ILE A 93 -13.37 -17.88 12.27
N VAL A 94 -13.43 -18.89 11.39
CA VAL A 94 -12.41 -19.14 10.37
C VAL A 94 -12.25 -17.93 9.46
N THR A 95 -13.36 -17.30 9.06
CA THR A 95 -13.35 -16.10 8.22
C THR A 95 -12.67 -14.93 8.95
N VAL A 96 -13.03 -14.66 10.20
CA VAL A 96 -12.41 -13.58 10.99
C VAL A 96 -10.91 -13.80 11.15
N VAL A 97 -10.48 -15.01 11.51
CA VAL A 97 -9.05 -15.34 11.64
C VAL A 97 -8.34 -15.19 10.29
N GLY A 98 -8.93 -15.67 9.20
CA GLY A 98 -8.39 -15.50 7.84
C GLY A 98 -8.23 -14.03 7.45
N VAL A 99 -9.23 -13.20 7.74
CA VAL A 99 -9.17 -11.74 7.51
C VAL A 99 -8.06 -11.10 8.35
N LEU A 100 -7.88 -11.49 9.61
CA LEU A 100 -6.84 -10.93 10.47
C LEU A 100 -5.43 -11.30 9.98
N VAL A 101 -5.21 -12.54 9.55
CA VAL A 101 -3.93 -12.98 8.98
C VAL A 101 -3.66 -12.24 7.66
N TRP A 102 -4.65 -12.18 6.77
CA TRP A 102 -4.55 -11.42 5.52
C TRP A 102 -4.23 -9.96 5.77
N ALA A 103 -4.97 -9.28 6.65
CA ALA A 103 -4.78 -7.87 6.96
C ALA A 103 -3.38 -7.58 7.52
N LEU A 104 -2.84 -8.48 8.34
CA LEU A 104 -1.47 -8.37 8.85
C LEU A 104 -0.43 -8.48 7.72
N VAL A 105 -0.55 -9.50 6.85
CA VAL A 105 0.37 -9.70 5.72
C VAL A 105 0.29 -8.53 4.74
N GLN A 106 -0.93 -8.11 4.39
CA GLN A 106 -1.18 -6.99 3.49
C GLN A 106 -0.66 -5.67 4.06
N ALA A 107 -0.78 -5.44 5.38
CA ALA A 107 -0.21 -4.26 6.02
C ALA A 107 1.32 -4.23 5.93
N LEU A 108 1.99 -5.38 6.06
CA LEU A 108 3.45 -5.48 5.91
C LEU A 108 3.90 -5.28 4.46
N GLN A 109 3.16 -5.81 3.48
CA GLN A 109 3.40 -5.56 2.05
C GLN A 109 3.26 -4.07 1.72
N CYS A 110 2.13 -3.45 2.11
CA CYS A 110 1.83 -2.04 1.87
C CYS A 110 2.73 -1.07 2.65
N LEU A 111 3.35 -1.51 3.76
CA LEU A 111 4.23 -0.66 4.55
C LEU A 111 5.40 -0.11 3.71
N TRP A 112 6.06 -0.98 2.94
CA TRP A 112 7.17 -0.55 2.08
C TRP A 112 6.70 0.42 1.00
N LEU A 113 5.52 0.14 0.42
CA LEU A 113 4.91 1.01 -0.58
C LEU A 113 4.65 2.42 -0.01
N LEU A 114 4.03 2.52 1.16
CA LEU A 114 3.75 3.79 1.82
C LEU A 114 5.04 4.56 2.15
N ILE A 115 6.08 3.88 2.63
CA ILE A 115 7.39 4.50 2.87
C ILE A 115 8.00 5.03 1.57
N SER A 116 7.87 4.29 0.47
CA SER A 116 8.43 4.70 -0.83
C SER A 116 7.71 5.92 -1.45
N LEU A 117 6.41 6.07 -1.18
CA LEU A 117 5.61 7.19 -1.69
C LEU A 117 5.80 8.47 -0.85
N ASP A 118 6.13 8.35 0.43
CA ASP A 118 6.34 9.49 1.30
C ASP A 118 7.79 10.03 1.22
N LYS A 119 8.00 10.96 0.28
CA LYS A 119 9.27 11.70 0.16
C LYS A 119 9.65 12.44 1.45
N GLN A 120 8.67 12.89 2.23
CA GLN A 120 8.94 13.60 3.49
C GLN A 120 9.39 12.63 4.58
N ALA A 121 8.79 11.44 4.66
CA ALA A 121 9.25 10.38 5.56
C ALA A 121 10.69 9.96 5.25
N LEU A 122 11.03 9.79 3.96
CA LEU A 122 12.40 9.47 3.54
C LEU A 122 13.38 10.59 3.90
N GLN A 123 13.04 11.85 3.60
CA GLN A 123 13.89 12.99 3.97
C GLN A 123 14.07 13.12 5.48
N GLY A 124 12.99 12.91 6.25
CA GLY A 124 13.03 12.90 7.72
C GLY A 124 13.91 11.78 8.27
N ALA A 125 13.84 10.58 7.68
CA ALA A 125 14.69 9.45 8.06
C ALA A 125 16.17 9.70 7.77
N VAL A 126 16.48 10.27 6.59
CA VAL A 126 17.85 10.65 6.22
C VAL A 126 18.39 11.73 7.16
N GLN A 127 17.61 12.78 7.42
CA GLN A 127 18.00 13.82 8.39
C GLN A 127 18.18 13.25 9.80
N GLN A 128 17.35 12.30 10.23
CA GLN A 128 17.51 11.65 11.54
C GLN A 128 18.76 10.75 11.60
N SER A 129 19.10 10.07 10.51
CA SER A 129 20.36 9.29 10.41
C SER A 129 21.61 10.17 10.44
N GLN A 130 21.53 11.38 9.87
CA GLN A 130 22.64 12.35 9.86
C GLN A 130 22.74 13.10 11.20
N SER A 131 21.62 13.47 11.82
CA SER A 131 21.59 14.15 13.13
C SER A 131 21.90 13.22 14.30
N GLY A 132 21.82 11.89 14.12
CA GLY A 132 22.43 10.94 15.05
C GLY A 132 23.94 11.13 15.26
N ARG A 133 24.60 11.93 14.41
CA ARG A 133 26.00 12.36 14.58
C ARG A 133 26.18 13.82 15.01
N PHE A 134 25.17 14.67 14.92
CA PHE A 134 25.29 16.10 15.23
C PHE A 134 23.95 16.65 15.72
N LEU A 135 23.95 17.17 16.95
CA LEU A 135 23.14 18.29 17.50
C LEU A 135 22.56 17.99 18.90
N MET A 136 23.45 18.11 19.90
CA MET A 136 23.13 18.94 21.07
C MET A 136 23.25 20.42 20.67
N SER A 137 22.31 21.24 21.13
CA SER A 137 22.23 22.71 21.10
C SER A 137 21.23 23.33 20.12
N GLY A 138 20.44 24.29 20.62
CA GLY A 138 19.60 25.18 19.81
C GLY A 138 18.11 25.23 20.16
N GLN A 139 17.81 25.63 21.41
CA GLN A 139 16.75 26.56 21.83
C GLN A 139 15.58 26.78 20.84
N ALA A 140 14.63 25.86 20.81
CA ALA A 140 13.26 26.16 20.40
C ALA A 140 12.30 25.38 21.28
N ASP A 141 11.11 25.93 21.43
CA ASP A 141 10.09 25.53 22.39
C ASP A 141 9.95 23.98 22.51
N PRO A 142 10.45 23.39 23.61
CA PRO A 142 10.64 21.94 23.71
C PRO A 142 9.32 21.18 23.69
N ALA A 143 8.23 21.80 24.13
CA ALA A 143 6.90 21.19 24.19
C ALA A 143 6.30 20.96 22.78
N ALA A 144 6.24 22.01 21.95
CA ALA A 144 5.67 21.94 20.61
C ALA A 144 6.49 21.06 19.64
N ARG A 145 7.83 21.09 19.76
CA ARG A 145 8.71 20.19 18.99
C ARG A 145 8.57 18.72 19.43
N SER A 146 8.35 18.44 20.71
CA SER A 146 8.23 17.04 21.17
C SER A 146 6.93 16.38 20.70
N ILE A 147 5.83 17.13 20.69
CA ILE A 147 4.50 16.63 20.30
C ILE A 147 4.44 16.43 18.78
N ALA A 148 4.92 17.40 17.99
CA ALA A 148 5.00 17.28 16.53
C ALA A 148 5.96 16.16 16.08
N ARG A 149 7.06 15.91 16.84
CA ARG A 149 7.98 14.79 16.58
C ARG A 149 7.40 13.44 16.98
N LYS A 150 6.59 13.36 18.04
CA LYS A 150 5.93 12.12 18.47
C LYS A 150 4.80 11.71 17.52
N ALA A 151 4.08 12.68 16.97
CA ALA A 151 2.95 12.40 16.07
C ALA A 151 3.35 12.00 14.63
N ARG A 152 4.61 12.22 14.21
CA ARG A 152 5.06 11.98 12.81
C ARG A 152 6.22 11.00 12.65
N LYS A 153 6.68 10.36 13.73
CA LYS A 153 7.77 9.38 13.61
C LYS A 153 7.19 7.99 13.43
N ILE A 154 7.10 7.57 12.16
CA ILE A 154 7.19 6.14 11.85
C ILE A 154 8.45 5.64 12.56
N PRO A 155 8.37 4.63 13.45
CA PRO A 155 9.53 4.16 14.18
C PRO A 155 10.64 3.78 13.19
N TYR A 156 11.86 4.26 13.44
CA TYR A 156 13.01 4.01 12.56
C TYR A 156 13.21 2.52 12.24
N PHE A 157 12.79 1.64 13.16
CA PHE A 157 12.72 0.21 12.96
C PHE A 157 11.97 -0.18 11.68
N PHE A 158 10.77 0.35 11.45
CA PHE A 158 9.97 0.05 10.26
C PHE A 158 10.59 0.59 8.96
N ILE A 159 11.36 1.67 9.03
CA ILE A 159 12.07 2.19 7.86
C ILE A 159 13.25 1.30 7.51
N ARG A 160 14.03 0.90 8.52
CA ARG A 160 15.21 0.04 8.34
C ARG A 160 14.85 -1.37 7.90
N TRP A 161 13.80 -1.95 8.49
CA TRP A 161 13.40 -3.34 8.26
C TRP A 161 12.19 -3.48 7.33
N GLY A 162 11.57 -2.38 6.90
CA GLY A 162 10.36 -2.41 6.10
C GLY A 162 10.50 -3.21 4.81
N ALA A 163 11.62 -3.08 4.12
CA ALA A 163 11.91 -3.88 2.93
C ALA A 163 11.97 -5.38 3.23
N LEU A 164 12.63 -5.78 4.33
CA LEU A 164 12.73 -7.19 4.72
C LEU A 164 11.38 -7.76 5.19
N LEU A 165 10.62 -6.98 5.96
CA LEU A 165 9.28 -7.37 6.42
C LEU A 165 8.31 -7.51 5.24
N SER A 166 8.35 -6.59 4.28
CA SER A 166 7.58 -6.67 3.04
C SER A 166 7.98 -7.89 2.22
N LEU A 167 9.29 -8.14 2.03
CA LEU A 167 9.78 -9.33 1.34
C LEU A 167 9.32 -10.63 2.03
N GLY A 168 9.37 -10.67 3.37
CA GLY A 168 8.87 -11.80 4.15
C GLY A 168 7.37 -12.01 3.98
N ALA A 169 6.60 -10.92 3.93
CA ALA A 169 5.17 -10.96 3.69
C ALA A 169 4.83 -11.46 2.28
N TYR A 170 5.54 -11.01 1.23
CA TYR A 170 5.40 -11.57 -0.12
C TYR A 170 5.80 -13.04 -0.20
N ALA A 171 6.87 -13.45 0.47
CA ALA A 171 7.27 -14.85 0.49
C ALA A 171 6.20 -15.72 1.16
N PHE A 172 5.62 -15.26 2.27
CA PHE A 172 4.51 -15.93 2.93
C PHE A 172 3.28 -16.02 2.02
N ASP A 173 2.88 -14.90 1.42
CA ASP A 173 1.73 -14.81 0.52
C ASP A 173 1.92 -15.69 -0.73
N LEU A 174 3.14 -15.78 -1.27
CA LEU A 174 3.50 -16.69 -2.35
C LEU A 174 3.36 -18.14 -1.94
N VAL A 175 3.79 -18.53 -0.73
CA VAL A 175 3.64 -19.91 -0.24
C VAL A 175 2.16 -20.27 -0.08
N VAL A 176 1.35 -19.39 0.51
CA VAL A 176 -0.10 -19.58 0.64
C VAL A 176 -0.73 -19.70 -0.75
N GLY A 177 -0.41 -18.78 -1.66
CA GLY A 177 -0.91 -18.78 -3.03
C GLY A 177 -0.52 -20.03 -3.81
N LEU A 178 0.73 -20.50 -3.70
CA LEU A 178 1.19 -21.72 -4.36
C LEU A 178 0.49 -22.98 -3.83
N SER A 179 0.13 -23.01 -2.54
CA SER A 179 -0.60 -24.13 -1.96
C SER A 179 -2.04 -24.25 -2.48
N LEU A 180 -2.67 -23.13 -2.82
CA LEU A 180 -4.06 -23.08 -3.25
C LEU A 180 -4.26 -23.03 -4.77
N TYR A 181 -3.36 -22.32 -5.44
CA TYR A 181 -3.36 -22.12 -6.88
C TYR A 181 -2.05 -22.64 -7.46
N PRO A 182 -1.79 -23.96 -7.38
CA PRO A 182 -0.55 -24.52 -7.90
C PRO A 182 -0.48 -24.31 -9.43
N PRO A 183 0.53 -23.58 -9.94
CA PRO A 183 0.66 -23.31 -11.36
C PRO A 183 1.20 -24.53 -12.14
N ALA A 184 1.67 -25.58 -11.45
CA ALA A 184 2.12 -26.83 -12.03
C ALA A 184 1.88 -27.98 -11.03
N ALA A 185 2.05 -29.23 -11.48
CA ALA A 185 1.86 -30.40 -10.63
C ALA A 185 2.79 -30.45 -9.40
N SER A 186 3.97 -29.85 -9.49
CA SER A 186 4.91 -29.74 -8.37
C SER A 186 5.71 -28.44 -8.47
N LEU A 187 6.27 -27.98 -7.34
CA LEU A 187 7.14 -26.80 -7.31
C LEU A 187 8.38 -26.99 -8.21
N ASN A 188 8.95 -28.19 -8.26
CA ASN A 188 10.10 -28.49 -9.12
C ASN A 188 9.73 -28.35 -10.60
N THR A 189 8.55 -28.86 -10.99
CA THR A 189 8.03 -28.70 -12.36
C THR A 189 7.80 -27.23 -12.69
N PHE A 190 7.26 -26.45 -11.75
CA PHE A 190 7.04 -25.02 -11.94
C PHE A 190 8.37 -24.27 -12.14
N LEU A 191 9.35 -24.47 -11.27
CA LEU A 191 10.66 -23.81 -11.35
C LEU A 191 11.42 -24.21 -12.61
N PHE A 192 11.35 -25.48 -13.01
CA PHE A 192 11.94 -25.96 -14.27
C PHE A 192 11.24 -25.37 -15.49
N ALA A 193 9.90 -25.35 -15.52
CA ALA A 193 9.14 -24.75 -16.61
C ALA A 193 9.46 -23.25 -16.76
N LEU A 194 9.61 -22.54 -15.63
CA LEU A 194 10.00 -21.13 -15.62
C LEU A 194 11.43 -20.93 -16.14
N SER A 195 12.40 -21.73 -15.70
CA SER A 195 13.80 -21.60 -16.13
C SER A 195 14.01 -22.00 -17.59
N ALA A 196 13.26 -22.99 -18.09
CA ALA A 196 13.30 -23.44 -19.47
C ALA A 196 12.41 -22.59 -20.41
N GLY A 197 11.59 -21.67 -19.88
CA GLY A 197 10.63 -20.88 -20.66
C GLY A 197 9.50 -21.70 -21.29
N LEU A 198 9.16 -22.86 -20.71
CA LEU A 198 8.15 -23.78 -21.21
C LEU A 198 6.77 -23.48 -20.61
N TRP A 199 5.96 -22.71 -21.34
CA TRP A 199 4.62 -22.30 -20.88
C TRP A 199 3.56 -23.41 -20.97
N SER A 200 3.77 -24.45 -21.79
CA SER A 200 2.78 -25.52 -22.00
C SER A 200 2.57 -26.43 -20.80
N GLY A 201 3.51 -26.46 -19.85
CA GLY A 201 3.41 -27.23 -18.61
C GLY A 201 2.78 -26.45 -17.45
N LEU A 202 2.37 -25.20 -17.68
CA LEU A 202 1.83 -24.31 -16.66
C LEU A 202 0.32 -24.13 -16.81
N ASP A 203 -0.39 -24.24 -15.70
CA ASP A 203 -1.78 -23.81 -15.60
C ASP A 203 -1.82 -22.28 -15.54
N THR A 204 -2.08 -21.66 -16.69
CA THR A 204 -2.15 -20.20 -16.83
C THR A 204 -3.28 -19.59 -16.00
N GLY A 205 -4.35 -20.33 -15.73
CA GLY A 205 -5.46 -19.89 -14.91
C GLY A 205 -5.07 -19.77 -13.44
N ASN A 206 -4.38 -20.78 -12.90
CA ASN A 206 -3.85 -20.72 -11.53
C ASN A 206 -2.72 -19.71 -11.41
N LEU A 207 -1.85 -19.59 -12.43
CA LEU A 207 -0.81 -18.56 -12.48
C LEU A 207 -1.41 -17.15 -12.44
N ALA A 208 -2.48 -16.89 -13.20
CA ALA A 208 -3.17 -15.60 -13.18
C ALA A 208 -3.77 -15.29 -11.81
N LYS A 209 -4.43 -16.28 -11.17
CA LYS A 209 -4.96 -16.12 -9.80
C LYS A 209 -3.84 -15.82 -8.79
N LEU A 210 -2.71 -16.51 -8.90
CA LEU A 210 -1.54 -16.28 -8.07
C LEU A 210 -1.00 -14.85 -8.22
N LEU A 211 -0.89 -14.36 -9.47
CA LEU A 211 -0.44 -12.99 -9.74
C LEU A 211 -1.44 -11.94 -9.23
N VAL A 212 -2.73 -12.18 -9.42
CA VAL A 212 -3.79 -11.31 -8.90
C VAL A 212 -3.71 -11.25 -7.37
N MET A 213 -3.58 -12.40 -6.72
CA MET A 213 -3.41 -12.50 -5.27
C MET A 213 -2.23 -11.66 -4.77
N LEU A 214 -1.06 -11.82 -5.41
CA LEU A 214 0.18 -11.16 -4.96
C LEU A 214 0.22 -9.64 -5.21
N PHE A 215 -0.35 -9.15 -6.31
CA PHE A 215 -0.09 -7.76 -6.75
C PHE A 215 -1.33 -6.89 -6.94
N ALA A 216 -2.53 -7.48 -7.14
CA ALA A 216 -3.68 -6.68 -7.54
C ALA A 216 -4.07 -5.65 -6.47
N PHE A 217 -3.99 -6.00 -5.19
CA PHE A 217 -4.35 -5.07 -4.11
C PHE A 217 -3.44 -3.83 -4.11
N GLU A 218 -2.14 -4.03 -4.29
CA GLU A 218 -1.15 -2.97 -4.28
C GLU A 218 -1.30 -2.03 -5.47
N VAL A 219 -1.54 -2.60 -6.67
CA VAL A 219 -1.78 -1.82 -7.88
C VAL A 219 -3.01 -0.92 -7.69
N VAL A 220 -4.11 -1.46 -7.19
CA VAL A 220 -5.33 -0.67 -6.96
C VAL A 220 -5.10 0.35 -5.85
N LEU A 221 -4.37 0.01 -4.78
CA LEU A 221 -4.03 0.94 -3.70
C LEU A 221 -3.19 2.13 -4.20
N ILE A 222 -2.18 1.89 -5.04
CA ILE A 222 -1.36 2.96 -5.65
C ILE A 222 -2.24 3.90 -6.47
N LEU A 223 -3.08 3.34 -7.35
CA LEU A 223 -3.99 4.12 -8.19
C LEU A 223 -4.97 4.93 -7.34
N PHE A 224 -5.49 4.34 -6.26
CA PHE A 224 -6.37 5.01 -5.30
C PHE A 224 -5.67 6.19 -4.61
N ILE A 225 -4.44 6.00 -4.12
CA ILE A 225 -3.65 7.08 -3.50
C ILE A 225 -3.40 8.22 -4.49
N ILE A 226 -3.03 7.90 -5.74
CA ILE A 226 -2.79 8.91 -6.78
C ILE A 226 -4.07 9.68 -7.09
N ALA A 227 -5.20 8.99 -7.25
CA ALA A 227 -6.50 9.62 -7.51
C ALA A 227 -6.92 10.53 -6.34
N LEU A 228 -6.70 10.09 -5.10
CA LEU A 228 -7.01 10.88 -3.91
C LEU A 228 -6.11 12.12 -3.79
N GLN A 229 -4.81 12.00 -4.05
CA GLN A 229 -3.89 13.13 -4.09
C GLN A 229 -4.30 14.15 -5.16
N TRP A 230 -4.72 13.68 -6.33
CA TRP A 230 -5.23 14.53 -7.40
C TRP A 230 -6.49 15.30 -6.99
N VAL A 231 -7.47 14.63 -6.36
CA VAL A 231 -8.68 15.28 -5.83
C VAL A 231 -8.33 16.35 -4.78
N ASN A 232 -7.45 16.01 -3.83
CA ASN A 232 -7.06 16.92 -2.75
C ASN A 232 -6.29 18.15 -3.27
N ALA A 233 -5.39 17.95 -4.24
CA ALA A 233 -4.65 19.04 -4.87
C ALA A 233 -5.59 20.05 -5.56
N ARG A 234 -6.67 19.56 -6.16
CA ARG A 234 -7.69 20.41 -6.79
C ARG A 234 -8.50 21.19 -5.77
N GLN A 235 -8.96 20.54 -4.70
CA GLN A 235 -9.69 21.22 -3.63
C GLN A 235 -8.84 22.33 -2.98
N ALA A 236 -7.55 22.07 -2.75
CA ALA A 236 -6.63 23.06 -2.22
C ALA A 236 -6.49 24.29 -3.15
N ALA A 237 -6.47 24.06 -4.47
CA ALA A 237 -6.43 25.14 -5.45
C ALA A 237 -7.73 25.96 -5.46
N ALA A 238 -8.89 25.31 -5.36
CA ALA A 238 -10.20 25.98 -5.31
C ALA A 238 -10.37 26.84 -4.04
N THR A 239 -9.87 26.39 -2.88
CA THR A 239 -9.94 27.17 -1.63
C THR A 239 -8.97 28.35 -1.55
N ALA A 240 -8.00 28.42 -2.45
CA ALA A 240 -6.98 29.48 -2.47
C ALA A 240 -7.35 30.68 -3.36
N GLN A 241 -8.51 30.61 -4.02
CA GLN A 241 -9.13 31.69 -4.79
C GLN A 241 -10.10 32.47 -3.91
#